data_AF-A0A2E0BQ18-F1
#
_entry.id   AF-A0A2E0BQ18-F1
#
_cell.length_a   1.000
_cell.length_b   1.000
_cell.length_c   1.000
_cell.angle_alpha   90.00
_cell.angle_beta   90.00
_cell.angle_gamma   90.00
#
_symmetry.space_group_name_H-M   'P 1'
#
loop_
_entity.id
_entity.type
_entity.pdbx_description
1 polymer ?
#
loop_
_entity_poly.entity_id
_entity_poly.type
_entity_poly.pdbx_seq_one_letter_code
_entity_poly.pdbx_strand_id
1 'polypeptide(L)'
;MKLGIIVPYRKRPGHLRKFQQSIESYLKNQDYELIVVEQSDDLPFNRGKLLNIGFQQAIRKQCDYVVFHDVDMLPINVDYSYSDVPLHLANGFTNSDREIFDTYFGGVTLFPVDLFKKVNGYSNEYWGWGFEDDDLLMRLTEQNIFTDSKTYDVPKLNTSGIYLHGDHSYVECPNTIELNKDFTLHISFRPDEIIPEYDKDFDEYCAFSIPGWDTTIAYNSFNRYKFEYWDRRKVCHQITSKYSYPQYTNITITFDKSNRTLQMHQDGQLIEEQNIRRSFLDTKKAWFYLGLGDKRTEDRKSFRGFINEFAYWDKPLQRNEIQEIHQSQGFSLLNSYEQYNSSKNLKIYYDFKHIKLEDDYKYDTGKVLNLATNEYDATSYHSIPKTIHDIQSKTISIPARRQSTFEMIEHKSEGYFEGGWKSESTRLNQLRFYNEILNNETNLDSDGLSTLKYTKVSLTSQGKYSFISVKL
;
A
#
# COMPACT_ATOMS: atom_id res chain seq x y z
N MET A 1 -4.12 -26.63 28.07
CA MET A 1 -4.51 -25.24 27.83
C MET A 1 -5.73 -25.24 26.93
N LYS A 2 -6.71 -24.39 27.21
CA LYS A 2 -7.96 -24.26 26.48
C LYS A 2 -7.89 -23.11 25.49
N LEU A 3 -8.20 -23.38 24.23
CA LEU A 3 -8.21 -22.40 23.12
C LEU A 3 -9.59 -21.73 22.98
N GLY A 4 -9.64 -20.41 22.85
CA GLY A 4 -10.85 -19.69 22.43
C GLY A 4 -10.76 -19.25 20.97
N ILE A 5 -11.58 -19.79 20.07
CA ILE A 5 -11.64 -19.34 18.66
C ILE A 5 -12.76 -18.32 18.54
N ILE A 6 -12.43 -17.09 18.20
CA ILE A 6 -13.36 -15.97 18.16
C ILE A 6 -13.58 -15.55 16.71
N VAL A 7 -14.83 -15.58 16.27
CA VAL A 7 -15.22 -15.30 14.89
C VAL A 7 -16.20 -14.14 14.85
N PRO A 8 -15.84 -12.99 14.25
CA PRO A 8 -16.76 -11.89 14.01
C PRO A 8 -17.64 -12.24 12.82
N TYR A 9 -18.95 -12.00 12.91
CA TYR A 9 -19.91 -12.53 11.95
C TYR A 9 -21.07 -11.58 11.66
N ARG A 10 -21.56 -11.59 10.41
CA ARG A 10 -22.84 -10.97 10.02
C ARG A 10 -23.36 -11.57 8.71
N LYS A 11 -24.61 -12.04 8.71
CA LYS A 11 -25.41 -12.39 7.51
C LYS A 11 -24.67 -13.28 6.47
N ARG A 12 -23.82 -14.24 6.88
CA ARG A 12 -23.09 -15.19 6.00
C ARG A 12 -23.30 -16.67 6.39
N PRO A 13 -24.54 -17.18 6.44
CA PRO A 13 -24.84 -18.50 7.01
C PRO A 13 -24.14 -19.67 6.30
N GLY A 14 -23.95 -19.56 4.98
CA GLY A 14 -23.22 -20.57 4.20
C GLY A 14 -21.74 -20.66 4.57
N HIS A 15 -21.08 -19.52 4.81
CA HIS A 15 -19.67 -19.50 5.23
C HIS A 15 -19.55 -20.04 6.64
N LEU A 16 -20.42 -19.58 7.55
CA LEU A 16 -20.39 -20.03 8.95
C LEU A 16 -20.58 -21.55 9.08
N ARG A 17 -21.50 -22.14 8.31
CA ARG A 17 -21.70 -23.59 8.31
C ARG A 17 -20.45 -24.35 7.86
N LYS A 18 -19.82 -23.93 6.77
CA LYS A 18 -18.57 -24.54 6.27
C LYS A 18 -17.44 -24.39 7.29
N PHE A 19 -17.32 -23.19 7.87
CA PHE A 19 -16.32 -22.88 8.88
C PHE A 19 -16.46 -23.75 10.13
N GLN A 20 -17.67 -23.87 10.68
CA GLN A 20 -17.95 -24.72 11.84
C GLN A 20 -17.55 -26.18 11.59
N GLN A 21 -17.98 -26.74 10.46
CA GLN A 21 -17.64 -28.12 10.08
C GLN A 21 -16.14 -28.33 9.94
N SER A 22 -15.43 -27.35 9.35
CA SER A 22 -13.99 -27.38 9.19
C SER A 22 -13.28 -27.35 10.55
N ILE A 23 -13.59 -26.39 11.42
CA ILE A 23 -12.97 -26.24 12.74
C ILE A 23 -13.24 -27.46 13.64
N GLU A 24 -14.48 -27.98 13.63
CA GLU A 24 -14.83 -29.15 14.43
C GLU A 24 -13.99 -30.38 14.05
N SER A 25 -13.82 -30.61 12.75
CA SER A 25 -13.00 -31.72 12.23
C SER A 25 -11.51 -31.48 12.50
N TYR A 26 -11.04 -30.26 12.28
CA TYR A 26 -9.63 -29.88 12.41
C TYR A 26 -9.14 -29.97 13.85
N LEU A 27 -9.96 -29.55 14.80
CA LEU A 27 -9.61 -29.43 16.22
C LEU A 27 -10.23 -30.51 17.12
N LYS A 28 -10.62 -31.64 16.53
CA LYS A 28 -11.26 -32.75 17.24
C LYS A 28 -10.52 -33.21 18.52
N ASN A 29 -9.19 -33.09 18.53
CA ASN A 29 -8.32 -33.52 19.63
C ASN A 29 -7.86 -32.36 20.55
N GLN A 30 -8.31 -31.12 20.31
CA GLN A 30 -7.97 -29.97 21.13
C GLN A 30 -9.12 -29.61 22.07
N ASP A 31 -8.78 -29.10 23.25
CA ASP A 31 -9.73 -28.45 24.13
C ASP A 31 -9.92 -27.00 23.67
N TYR A 32 -11.08 -26.71 23.11
CA TYR A 32 -11.39 -25.41 22.53
C TYR A 32 -12.84 -25.00 22.79
N GLU A 33 -13.09 -23.69 22.72
CA GLU A 33 -14.42 -23.09 22.60
C GLU A 33 -14.49 -22.28 21.30
N LEU A 34 -15.43 -22.61 20.41
CA LEU A 34 -15.75 -21.80 19.25
C LEU A 34 -16.80 -20.75 19.63
N ILE A 35 -16.43 -19.48 19.52
CA ILE A 35 -17.19 -18.31 19.92
C ILE A 35 -17.47 -17.46 18.68
N VAL A 36 -18.73 -17.44 18.25
CA VAL A 36 -19.19 -16.62 17.13
C VAL A 36 -19.91 -15.40 17.68
N VAL A 37 -19.50 -14.22 17.23
CA VAL A 37 -20.09 -12.94 17.65
C VAL A 37 -20.74 -12.27 16.44
N GLU A 38 -22.06 -12.26 16.44
CA GLU A 38 -22.90 -11.68 15.39
C GLU A 38 -23.24 -10.22 15.68
N GLN A 39 -22.96 -9.32 14.74
CA GLN A 39 -23.53 -7.97 14.72
C GLN A 39 -24.91 -8.00 14.07
N SER A 40 -25.93 -7.68 14.87
CA SER A 40 -27.35 -7.79 14.48
C SER A 40 -28.01 -6.46 14.08
N ASP A 41 -27.37 -5.32 14.36
CA ASP A 41 -27.79 -4.02 13.85
C ASP A 41 -27.36 -3.80 12.40
N ASP A 42 -27.85 -2.69 11.83
CA ASP A 42 -27.56 -2.27 10.46
C ASP A 42 -26.47 -1.19 10.39
N LEU A 43 -25.69 -0.97 11.47
CA LEU A 43 -24.52 -0.09 11.44
C LEU A 43 -23.43 -0.69 10.53
N PRO A 44 -22.41 0.08 10.10
CA PRO A 44 -21.24 -0.50 9.47
C PRO A 44 -20.65 -1.65 10.31
N PHE A 45 -20.09 -2.66 9.66
CA PHE A 45 -19.52 -3.81 10.38
C PHE A 45 -18.35 -3.32 11.24
N ASN A 46 -18.25 -3.74 12.50
CA ASN A 46 -17.12 -3.36 13.35
C ASN A 46 -16.41 -4.63 13.84
N ARG A 47 -15.41 -5.05 13.06
CA ARG A 47 -14.68 -6.29 13.28
C ARG A 47 -13.96 -6.29 14.63
N GLY A 48 -13.15 -5.26 14.91
CA GLY A 48 -12.39 -5.13 16.16
C GLY A 48 -13.26 -5.21 17.42
N LYS A 49 -14.39 -4.47 17.44
CA LYS A 49 -15.34 -4.48 18.56
C LYS A 49 -15.98 -5.85 18.78
N LEU A 50 -16.34 -6.58 17.72
CA LEU A 50 -16.87 -7.95 17.84
C LEU A 50 -15.83 -8.93 18.38
N LEU A 51 -14.56 -8.79 17.96
CA LEU A 51 -13.46 -9.60 18.50
C LEU A 51 -13.24 -9.34 20.00
N ASN A 52 -13.31 -8.08 20.44
CA ASN A 52 -13.27 -7.70 21.86
C ASN A 52 -14.42 -8.32 22.67
N ILE A 53 -15.65 -8.34 22.12
CA ILE A 53 -16.81 -8.98 22.76
C ILE A 53 -16.59 -10.49 22.89
N GLY A 54 -16.09 -11.12 21.83
CA GLY A 54 -15.76 -12.55 21.83
C GLY A 54 -14.67 -12.88 22.84
N PHE A 55 -13.69 -11.98 23.02
CA PHE A 55 -12.64 -12.12 24.02
C PHE A 55 -13.23 -12.15 25.44
N GLN A 56 -14.16 -11.25 25.78
CA GLN A 56 -14.82 -11.31 27.08
C GLN A 56 -15.53 -12.65 27.32
N GLN A 57 -16.11 -13.24 26.27
CA GLN A 57 -16.70 -14.57 26.38
C GLN A 57 -15.65 -15.68 26.56
N ALA A 58 -14.51 -15.59 25.87
CA ALA A 58 -13.41 -16.54 26.03
C ALA A 58 -12.89 -16.56 27.48
N ILE A 59 -12.79 -15.39 28.13
CA ILE A 59 -12.46 -15.27 29.56
C ILE A 59 -13.50 -15.97 30.44
N ARG A 60 -14.80 -15.74 30.20
CA ARG A 60 -15.87 -16.42 30.95
C ARG A 60 -15.82 -17.95 30.79
N LYS A 61 -15.32 -18.41 29.64
CA LYS A 61 -15.14 -19.83 29.31
C LYS A 61 -13.80 -20.40 29.77
N GLN A 62 -12.99 -19.60 30.48
CA GLN A 62 -11.68 -19.98 31.02
C GLN A 62 -10.72 -20.47 29.92
N CYS A 63 -10.72 -19.79 28.77
CA CYS A 63 -9.69 -20.03 27.76
C CYS A 63 -8.37 -19.42 28.22
N ASP A 64 -7.25 -20.12 27.99
CA ASP A 64 -5.91 -19.67 28.34
C ASP A 64 -5.32 -18.72 27.28
N TYR A 65 -5.74 -18.92 26.02
CA TYR A 65 -5.33 -18.11 24.87
C TYR A 65 -6.45 -18.11 23.82
N VAL A 66 -6.40 -17.13 22.93
CA VAL A 66 -7.42 -16.92 21.92
C VAL A 66 -6.84 -16.87 20.51
N VAL A 67 -7.66 -17.22 19.55
CA VAL A 67 -7.42 -17.04 18.13
C VAL A 67 -8.56 -16.21 17.56
N PHE A 68 -8.26 -15.04 17.03
CA PHE A 68 -9.21 -14.24 16.26
C PHE A 68 -9.19 -14.73 14.82
N HIS A 69 -10.36 -15.04 14.27
CA HIS A 69 -10.46 -15.81 13.04
C HIS A 69 -11.51 -15.27 12.08
N ASP A 70 -11.12 -14.97 10.86
CA ASP A 70 -12.06 -14.65 9.79
C ASP A 70 -12.86 -15.88 9.36
N VAL A 71 -14.17 -15.73 9.15
CA VAL A 71 -15.10 -16.85 8.88
C VAL A 71 -14.90 -17.52 7.50
N ASP A 72 -14.18 -16.87 6.59
CA ASP A 72 -13.92 -17.34 5.23
C ASP A 72 -12.54 -17.97 5.04
N MET A 73 -11.80 -18.20 6.13
CA MET A 73 -10.52 -18.90 6.12
C MET A 73 -10.70 -20.29 6.73
N LEU A 74 -10.51 -21.36 5.94
CA LEU A 74 -10.64 -22.74 6.43
C LEU A 74 -9.24 -23.35 6.65
N PRO A 75 -8.89 -23.90 7.82
CA PRO A 75 -7.56 -24.43 8.06
C PRO A 75 -7.25 -25.67 7.20
N ILE A 76 -6.10 -25.65 6.53
CA ILE A 76 -5.50 -26.82 5.86
C ILE A 76 -4.31 -27.33 6.67
N ASN A 77 -3.34 -26.45 6.92
CA ASN A 77 -2.13 -26.75 7.68
C ASN A 77 -1.83 -25.58 8.62
N VAL A 78 -2.40 -25.62 9.82
CA VAL A 78 -2.35 -24.52 10.79
C VAL A 78 -2.07 -25.13 12.15
N ASP A 79 -1.01 -24.66 12.80
CA ASP A 79 -0.74 -25.02 14.18
C ASP A 79 -1.38 -23.96 15.09
N TYR A 80 -2.45 -24.35 15.78
CA TYR A 80 -3.16 -23.53 16.76
C TYR A 80 -2.63 -23.70 18.19
N SER A 81 -1.49 -24.35 18.39
CA SER A 81 -0.90 -24.49 19.74
C SER A 81 -0.58 -23.14 20.37
N TYR A 82 -0.63 -23.09 21.70
CA TYR A 82 -0.27 -21.91 22.48
C TYR A 82 1.11 -21.33 22.10
N SER A 83 1.26 -20.01 22.28
CA SER A 83 2.53 -19.31 22.12
C SER A 83 2.65 -18.26 23.22
N ASP A 84 3.85 -17.98 23.70
CA ASP A 84 4.11 -16.92 24.67
C ASP A 84 4.09 -15.51 24.06
N VAL A 85 3.99 -15.40 22.73
CA VAL A 85 3.93 -14.13 22.00
C VAL A 85 2.71 -14.11 21.07
N PRO A 86 2.21 -12.92 20.67
CA PRO A 86 1.20 -12.82 19.64
C PRO A 86 1.72 -13.36 18.31
N LEU A 87 0.89 -14.09 17.57
CA LEU A 87 1.26 -14.65 16.29
C LEU A 87 0.26 -14.29 15.19
N HIS A 88 0.78 -14.10 13.99
CA HIS A 88 0.00 -14.06 12.77
C HIS A 88 0.02 -15.42 12.07
N LEU A 89 -1.16 -15.96 11.81
CA LEU A 89 -1.35 -17.28 11.18
C LEU A 89 -1.81 -17.16 9.72
N ALA A 90 -2.49 -16.08 9.31
CA ALA A 90 -3.03 -15.96 7.95
C ALA A 90 -1.98 -15.55 6.89
N ASN A 91 -0.96 -16.39 6.65
CA ASN A 91 0.19 -16.09 5.79
C ASN A 91 0.38 -17.04 4.59
N GLY A 92 -0.57 -17.95 4.35
CA GLY A 92 -0.59 -18.81 3.17
C GLY A 92 -2.03 -19.15 2.79
N PHE A 93 -2.36 -19.03 1.50
CA PHE A 93 -3.72 -19.20 1.00
C PHE A 93 -3.78 -20.10 -0.23
N THR A 94 -4.82 -20.93 -0.31
CA THR A 94 -5.27 -21.54 -1.56
C THR A 94 -6.52 -20.81 -2.05
N ASN A 95 -6.74 -20.82 -3.36
CA ASN A 95 -7.86 -20.14 -4.04
C ASN A 95 -7.89 -18.61 -3.83
N SER A 96 -6.74 -17.99 -3.61
CA SER A 96 -6.60 -16.55 -3.45
C SER A 96 -5.17 -16.10 -3.69
N ASP A 97 -4.98 -15.02 -4.45
CA ASP A 97 -3.69 -14.37 -4.70
C ASP A 97 -3.49 -13.16 -3.74
N ARG A 98 -4.11 -13.21 -2.56
CA ARG A 98 -4.03 -12.12 -1.58
C ARG A 98 -2.57 -11.82 -1.22
N GLU A 99 -2.17 -10.58 -1.45
CA GLU A 99 -0.84 -10.10 -1.06
C GLU A 99 -0.74 -10.00 0.47
N ILE A 100 0.35 -10.54 1.02
CA ILE A 100 0.71 -10.45 2.43
C ILE A 100 1.99 -9.64 2.53
N PHE A 101 1.82 -8.36 2.80
CA PHE A 101 2.93 -7.44 3.03
C PHE A 101 3.48 -7.58 4.45
N ASP A 102 4.68 -7.07 4.69
CA ASP A 102 5.45 -7.35 5.91
C ASP A 102 4.68 -7.05 7.19
N THR A 103 3.97 -5.92 7.26
CA THR A 103 3.18 -5.47 8.42
C THR A 103 1.76 -6.01 8.47
N TYR A 104 1.33 -6.82 7.49
CA TYR A 104 -0.03 -7.36 7.45
C TYR A 104 -0.30 -8.27 8.67
N PHE A 105 -1.21 -7.83 9.54
CA PHE A 105 -1.57 -8.50 10.79
C PHE A 105 -3.05 -8.92 10.86
N GLY A 106 -3.75 -8.95 9.72
CA GLY A 106 -5.16 -9.32 9.64
C GLY A 106 -5.44 -10.77 9.31
N GLY A 107 -6.73 -11.15 9.28
CA GLY A 107 -7.17 -12.51 8.97
C GLY A 107 -7.28 -13.40 10.21
N VAL A 108 -6.19 -14.10 10.53
CA VAL A 108 -6.11 -15.02 11.67
C VAL A 108 -4.90 -14.71 12.54
N THR A 109 -5.14 -14.36 13.80
CA THR A 109 -4.11 -14.04 14.80
C THR A 109 -4.33 -14.80 16.10
N LEU A 110 -3.25 -15.13 16.79
CA LEU A 110 -3.23 -15.85 18.06
C LEU A 110 -2.67 -14.95 19.15
N PHE A 111 -3.30 -14.95 20.32
CA PHE A 111 -2.90 -14.14 21.47
C PHE A 111 -3.02 -14.90 22.80
N PRO A 112 -2.00 -14.86 23.66
CA PRO A 112 -2.18 -15.08 25.09
C PRO A 112 -3.20 -14.09 25.66
N VAL A 113 -4.04 -14.58 26.58
CA VAL A 113 -5.07 -13.75 27.23
C VAL A 113 -4.47 -12.50 27.88
N ASP A 114 -3.35 -12.64 28.57
CA ASP A 114 -2.76 -11.54 29.34
C ASP A 114 -2.11 -10.49 28.42
N LEU A 115 -1.52 -10.91 27.30
CA LEU A 115 -0.98 -9.97 26.32
C LEU A 115 -2.08 -9.20 25.59
N PHE A 116 -3.19 -9.85 25.25
CA PHE A 116 -4.32 -9.15 24.63
C PHE A 116 -4.98 -8.14 25.59
N LYS A 117 -5.07 -8.47 26.89
CA LYS A 117 -5.48 -7.50 27.91
C LYS A 117 -4.51 -6.33 28.03
N LYS A 118 -3.20 -6.60 27.98
CA LYS A 118 -2.16 -5.56 28.11
C LYS A 118 -2.26 -4.50 27.01
N VAL A 119 -2.64 -4.87 25.79
CA VAL A 119 -2.87 -3.92 24.68
C VAL A 119 -4.28 -3.31 24.66
N ASN A 120 -5.08 -3.55 25.69
CA ASN A 120 -6.48 -3.16 25.75
C ASN A 120 -7.30 -3.67 24.55
N GLY A 121 -6.92 -4.80 23.95
CA GLY A 121 -7.57 -5.37 22.77
C GLY A 121 -7.56 -4.48 21.51
N TYR A 122 -8.50 -4.73 20.60
CA TYR A 122 -8.69 -3.94 19.38
C TYR A 122 -9.30 -2.55 19.68
N SER A 123 -9.06 -1.57 18.82
CA SER A 123 -9.85 -0.32 18.78
C SER A 123 -11.32 -0.62 18.52
N ASN A 124 -12.23 0.07 19.22
CA ASN A 124 -13.68 -0.03 18.99
C ASN A 124 -14.18 0.98 17.94
N GLU A 125 -13.31 1.87 17.46
CA GLU A 125 -13.69 3.03 16.62
C GLU A 125 -13.52 2.78 15.13
N TYR A 126 -13.02 1.61 14.72
CA TYR A 126 -12.99 1.20 13.30
C TYR A 126 -14.34 0.65 12.86
N TRP A 127 -15.09 1.50 12.16
CA TRP A 127 -16.35 1.14 11.51
C TRP A 127 -16.08 0.83 10.03
N GLY A 128 -16.67 -0.23 9.50
CA GLY A 128 -16.37 -0.72 8.16
C GLY A 128 -15.17 -1.68 8.14
N TRP A 129 -14.39 -1.63 7.06
CA TRP A 129 -13.23 -2.50 6.85
C TRP A 129 -11.93 -1.69 6.82
N GLY A 130 -10.84 -2.25 7.36
CA GLY A 130 -9.47 -1.78 7.17
C GLY A 130 -8.92 -0.96 8.34
N PHE A 131 -7.60 -1.06 8.52
CA PHE A 131 -6.76 -0.38 9.52
C PHE A 131 -6.96 -0.81 10.98
N GLU A 132 -7.93 -1.65 11.30
CA GLU A 132 -8.11 -2.13 12.67
C GLU A 132 -7.01 -3.12 13.11
N ASP A 133 -6.51 -3.93 12.17
CA ASP A 133 -5.40 -4.85 12.41
C ASP A 133 -4.04 -4.10 12.43
N ASP A 134 -3.91 -3.03 11.64
CA ASP A 134 -2.74 -2.15 11.64
C ASP A 134 -2.62 -1.39 12.98
N ASP A 135 -3.73 -0.85 13.50
CA ASP A 135 -3.79 -0.25 14.85
C ASP A 135 -3.40 -1.30 15.91
N LEU A 136 -3.93 -2.52 15.86
CA LEU A 136 -3.55 -3.56 16.82
C LEU A 136 -2.04 -3.86 16.79
N LEU A 137 -1.40 -3.91 15.61
CA LEU A 137 0.05 -4.08 15.51
C LEU A 137 0.82 -2.91 16.14
N MET A 138 0.33 -1.68 15.96
CA MET A 138 0.89 -0.48 16.62
C MET A 138 0.79 -0.58 18.15
N ARG A 139 -0.36 -1.02 18.68
CA ARG A 139 -0.55 -1.25 20.13
C ARG A 139 0.45 -2.25 20.70
N LEU A 140 0.82 -3.31 19.95
CA LEU A 140 1.87 -4.25 20.37
C LEU A 140 3.22 -3.54 20.50
N THR A 141 3.55 -2.71 19.50
CA THR A 141 4.80 -1.95 19.47
C THR A 141 4.87 -0.97 20.65
N GLU A 142 3.81 -0.18 20.89
CA GLU A 142 3.75 0.78 22.00
C GLU A 142 3.85 0.10 23.38
N GLN A 143 3.26 -1.07 23.55
CA GLN A 143 3.31 -1.84 24.79
C GLN A 143 4.57 -2.71 24.94
N ASN A 144 5.55 -2.55 24.03
CA ASN A 144 6.78 -3.32 23.97
C ASN A 144 6.53 -4.85 24.03
N ILE A 145 5.47 -5.30 23.37
CA ILE A 145 5.19 -6.71 23.19
C ILE A 145 5.96 -7.18 21.97
N PHE A 146 6.51 -8.40 22.05
CA PHE A 146 7.35 -8.93 20.98
C PHE A 146 6.63 -8.92 19.63
N THR A 147 7.25 -8.19 18.71
CA THR A 147 7.05 -8.27 17.27
C THR A 147 8.41 -8.56 16.65
N ASP A 148 8.44 -9.20 15.49
CA ASP A 148 9.67 -9.26 14.71
C ASP A 148 9.93 -7.87 14.10
N SER A 149 11.07 -7.67 13.44
CA SER A 149 11.40 -6.39 12.85
C SER A 149 12.10 -6.56 11.51
N LYS A 150 11.82 -5.64 10.59
CA LYS A 150 12.52 -5.55 9.32
C LYS A 150 13.17 -4.19 9.22
N THR A 151 14.47 -4.19 9.00
CA THR A 151 15.20 -2.99 8.62
C THR A 151 15.34 -3.00 7.10
N TYR A 152 14.85 -1.96 6.45
CA TYR A 152 15.20 -1.69 5.06
C TYR A 152 16.24 -0.59 5.02
N ASP A 153 17.35 -0.88 4.36
CA ASP A 153 18.36 0.11 4.08
C ASP A 153 17.87 0.95 2.90
N VAL A 154 17.58 2.22 3.14
CA VAL A 154 17.48 3.18 2.04
C VAL A 154 18.89 3.27 1.44
N PRO A 155 19.09 2.94 0.16
CA PRO A 155 20.42 2.94 -0.44
C PRO A 155 21.09 4.29 -0.20
N LYS A 156 22.39 4.27 0.16
CA LYS A 156 23.18 5.50 0.26
C LYS A 156 23.38 6.07 -1.15
N LEU A 157 22.45 6.90 -1.57
CA LEU A 157 22.54 7.58 -2.85
C LEU A 157 23.34 8.85 -2.61
N ASN A 158 24.56 8.92 -3.13
CA ASN A 158 25.29 10.19 -3.19
C ASN A 158 24.84 10.96 -4.44
N THR A 159 23.61 11.45 -4.42
CA THR A 159 23.01 12.16 -5.55
C THR A 159 22.33 13.45 -5.10
N SER A 160 22.03 14.32 -6.04
CA SER A 160 21.21 15.51 -5.83
C SER A 160 20.18 15.65 -6.93
N GLY A 161 19.19 16.48 -6.69
CA GLY A 161 18.06 16.70 -7.57
C GLY A 161 17.21 17.82 -7.00
N ILE A 162 15.91 17.74 -7.21
CA ILE A 162 14.94 18.70 -6.68
C ILE A 162 14.01 18.06 -5.67
N TYR A 163 13.66 18.83 -4.65
CA TYR A 163 12.57 18.52 -3.74
C TYR A 163 11.35 19.37 -4.08
N LEU A 164 10.21 18.71 -4.16
CA LEU A 164 8.90 19.27 -4.42
C LEU A 164 8.06 19.13 -3.14
N HIS A 165 7.34 20.18 -2.77
CA HIS A 165 6.63 20.31 -1.51
C HIS A 165 5.16 19.86 -1.58
N GLY A 166 4.65 19.54 -2.76
CA GLY A 166 3.24 19.15 -2.95
C GLY A 166 2.26 20.32 -3.00
N ASP A 167 2.74 21.57 -3.06
CA ASP A 167 1.95 22.79 -3.10
C ASP A 167 1.88 23.38 -4.53
N HIS A 168 2.70 24.37 -4.86
CA HIS A 168 2.91 24.98 -6.18
C HIS A 168 4.25 24.56 -6.78
N SER A 169 4.98 23.64 -6.15
CA SER A 169 6.22 23.07 -6.67
C SER A 169 5.97 22.07 -7.81
N TYR A 170 6.49 22.34 -9.01
CA TYR A 170 6.46 21.40 -10.14
C TYR A 170 7.45 21.81 -11.23
N VAL A 171 7.67 20.93 -12.21
CA VAL A 171 8.43 21.25 -13.43
C VAL A 171 7.50 21.16 -14.63
N GLU A 172 7.49 22.19 -15.47
CA GLU A 172 6.79 22.25 -16.75
C GLU A 172 7.76 21.98 -17.89
N CYS A 173 7.47 20.95 -18.67
CA CYS A 173 8.36 20.43 -19.69
C CYS A 173 7.66 20.39 -21.06
N PRO A 174 8.29 20.82 -22.16
CA PRO A 174 7.73 20.67 -23.50
C PRO A 174 7.44 19.21 -23.81
N ASN A 175 6.21 18.93 -24.27
CA ASN A 175 5.81 17.57 -24.56
C ASN A 175 6.11 17.16 -25.99
N THR A 176 7.21 16.43 -26.15
CA THR A 176 7.58 15.74 -27.40
C THR A 176 7.33 14.23 -27.34
N ILE A 177 6.62 13.74 -26.30
CA ILE A 177 6.39 12.31 -26.07
C ILE A 177 5.29 11.80 -27.01
N GLU A 178 5.56 10.70 -27.70
CA GLU A 178 4.61 10.07 -28.62
C GLU A 178 4.10 8.72 -28.10
N LEU A 179 3.05 8.74 -27.27
CA LEU A 179 2.49 7.54 -26.61
C LEU A 179 2.00 6.43 -27.58
N ASN A 180 1.78 6.75 -28.86
CA ASN A 180 1.34 5.78 -29.88
C ASN A 180 2.46 5.33 -30.83
N LYS A 181 3.71 5.58 -30.47
CA LYS A 181 4.94 5.04 -31.07
C LYS A 181 5.69 4.21 -30.01
N ASP A 182 6.78 3.60 -30.44
CA ASP A 182 7.74 2.97 -29.54
C ASP A 182 8.26 4.00 -28.53
N PHE A 183 8.27 3.65 -27.24
CA PHE A 183 8.78 4.54 -26.21
C PHE A 183 9.34 3.85 -24.99
N THR A 184 10.20 4.58 -24.27
CA THR A 184 10.51 4.34 -22.86
C THR A 184 10.41 5.63 -22.08
N LEU A 185 9.70 5.61 -20.95
CA LEU A 185 9.69 6.67 -19.93
C LEU A 185 10.45 6.15 -18.71
N HIS A 186 11.33 6.97 -18.13
CA HIS A 186 12.06 6.65 -16.91
C HIS A 186 12.03 7.84 -15.97
N ILE A 187 11.79 7.57 -14.70
CA ILE A 187 11.85 8.57 -13.64
C ILE A 187 12.39 7.95 -12.36
N SER A 188 13.28 8.69 -11.71
CA SER A 188 13.90 8.31 -10.45
C SER A 188 13.45 9.29 -9.37
N PHE A 189 12.69 8.79 -8.38
CA PHE A 189 12.05 9.65 -7.38
C PHE A 189 11.89 8.94 -6.03
N ARG A 190 11.70 9.74 -4.98
CA ARG A 190 11.35 9.27 -3.64
C ARG A 190 10.15 10.07 -3.13
N PRO A 191 8.95 9.47 -3.01
CA PRO A 191 7.85 10.12 -2.32
C PRO A 191 8.18 10.31 -0.83
N ASP A 192 7.63 11.36 -0.23
CA ASP A 192 7.59 11.49 1.23
C ASP A 192 6.58 10.48 1.84
N GLU A 193 6.49 10.47 3.17
CA GLU A 193 5.43 9.75 3.88
C GLU A 193 4.04 10.23 3.42
N ILE A 194 3.09 9.30 3.42
CA ILE A 194 1.70 9.56 3.01
C ILE A 194 1.06 10.52 4.02
N ILE A 195 0.47 11.60 3.51
CA ILE A 195 -0.32 12.56 4.27
C ILE A 195 -1.70 12.63 3.60
N PRO A 196 -2.68 11.84 4.06
CA PRO A 196 -3.97 11.77 3.39
C PRO A 196 -4.78 13.07 3.49
N GLU A 197 -5.40 13.47 2.38
CA GLU A 197 -6.28 14.63 2.31
C GLU A 197 -7.73 14.23 2.65
N TYR A 198 -8.37 14.96 3.57
CA TYR A 198 -9.68 14.60 4.11
C TYR A 198 -10.80 14.61 3.05
N ASP A 199 -10.70 15.49 2.06
CA ASP A 199 -11.70 15.73 1.02
C ASP A 199 -11.57 14.82 -0.21
N LYS A 200 -10.63 13.87 -0.19
CA LYS A 200 -10.40 12.92 -1.28
C LYS A 200 -10.76 11.49 -0.91
N ASP A 201 -11.28 10.74 -1.88
CA ASP A 201 -11.55 9.29 -1.75
C ASP A 201 -10.26 8.46 -1.65
N PHE A 202 -9.17 8.95 -2.24
CA PHE A 202 -7.82 8.42 -2.17
C PHE A 202 -6.80 9.50 -2.56
N ASP A 203 -5.52 9.30 -2.23
CA ASP A 203 -4.45 10.25 -2.56
C ASP A 203 -3.55 9.67 -3.65
N GLU A 204 -3.15 10.54 -4.57
CA GLU A 204 -2.18 10.27 -5.62
C GLU A 204 -1.12 11.37 -5.63
N TYR A 205 0.12 10.96 -5.43
CA TYR A 205 1.31 11.81 -5.43
C TYR A 205 2.00 11.66 -6.78
N CYS A 206 1.69 12.56 -7.72
CA CYS A 206 2.02 12.40 -9.14
C CYS A 206 3.45 12.87 -9.49
N ALA A 207 4.40 11.95 -9.64
CA ALA A 207 5.78 12.29 -9.98
C ALA A 207 5.94 12.72 -11.45
N PHE A 208 5.14 12.16 -12.36
CA PHE A 208 5.09 12.53 -13.78
C PHE A 208 3.65 12.49 -14.30
N SER A 209 3.28 13.44 -15.15
CA SER A 209 1.99 13.42 -15.85
C SER A 209 2.08 13.97 -17.28
N ILE A 210 1.26 13.39 -18.17
CA ILE A 210 0.80 14.09 -19.37
C ILE A 210 -0.68 14.47 -19.15
N PRO A 211 -1.01 15.76 -19.08
CA PRO A 211 -2.34 16.23 -18.66
C PRO A 211 -3.44 15.98 -19.72
N GLY A 212 -4.69 16.16 -19.31
CA GLY A 212 -5.89 16.15 -20.17
C GLY A 212 -6.76 14.91 -20.00
N TRP A 213 -6.13 13.74 -20.01
CA TRP A 213 -6.63 12.47 -19.45
C TRP A 213 -5.40 11.82 -18.86
N ASP A 214 -5.17 12.09 -17.58
CA ASP A 214 -3.84 12.09 -16.99
C ASP A 214 -3.17 10.71 -17.18
N THR A 215 -2.07 10.70 -17.93
CA THR A 215 -1.19 9.53 -18.01
C THR A 215 -0.10 9.78 -16.97
N THR A 216 -0.11 9.02 -15.88
CA THR A 216 0.70 9.35 -14.70
C THR A 216 1.67 8.24 -14.30
N ILE A 217 2.82 8.63 -13.76
CA ILE A 217 3.63 7.81 -12.86
C ILE A 217 3.50 8.44 -11.47
N ALA A 218 3.02 7.67 -10.50
CA ALA A 218 2.68 8.19 -9.19
C ALA A 218 2.95 7.19 -8.07
N TYR A 219 2.94 7.70 -6.83
CA TYR A 219 2.76 6.90 -5.63
C TYR A 219 1.36 7.17 -5.06
N ASN A 220 0.70 6.20 -4.45
CA ASN A 220 -0.67 6.37 -3.94
C ASN A 220 -0.79 6.05 -2.45
N SER A 221 -1.92 6.43 -1.84
CA SER A 221 -2.18 6.18 -0.42
C SER A 221 -2.35 4.69 -0.06
N PHE A 222 -2.32 3.78 -1.05
CA PHE A 222 -2.31 2.34 -0.87
C PHE A 222 -0.90 1.74 -0.78
N ASN A 223 0.13 2.58 -0.63
CA ASN A 223 1.54 2.22 -0.62
C ASN A 223 2.01 1.51 -1.90
N ARG A 224 1.61 2.03 -3.08
CA ARG A 224 2.00 1.47 -4.37
C ARG A 224 2.52 2.53 -5.30
N TYR A 225 3.57 2.18 -6.02
CA TYR A 225 3.99 2.88 -7.23
C TYR A 225 3.06 2.44 -8.36
N LYS A 226 2.63 3.38 -9.19
CA LYS A 226 1.70 3.09 -10.26
C LYS A 226 2.07 3.79 -11.56
N PHE A 227 1.68 3.15 -12.66
CA PHE A 227 1.54 3.78 -13.96
C PHE A 227 0.07 3.72 -14.37
N GLU A 228 -0.51 4.86 -14.71
CA GLU A 228 -1.90 4.99 -15.15
C GLU A 228 -1.94 5.59 -16.56
N TYR A 229 -2.82 5.08 -17.42
CA TYR A 229 -3.06 5.63 -18.75
C TYR A 229 -4.50 5.40 -19.21
N TRP A 230 -4.91 6.15 -20.22
CA TRP A 230 -6.25 6.07 -20.78
C TRP A 230 -6.22 5.55 -22.21
N ASP A 231 -7.18 4.71 -22.59
CA ASP A 231 -7.37 4.31 -23.99
C ASP A 231 -8.28 5.29 -24.75
N ARG A 232 -8.31 5.21 -26.08
CA ARG A 232 -9.19 6.08 -26.91
C ARG A 232 -10.69 5.98 -26.62
N ARG A 233 -11.16 4.96 -25.88
CA ARG A 233 -12.55 4.86 -25.41
C ARG A 233 -12.73 5.46 -24.02
N LYS A 234 -11.71 6.15 -23.50
CA LYS A 234 -11.69 6.74 -22.16
C LYS A 234 -11.88 5.67 -21.08
N VAL A 235 -11.29 4.50 -21.29
CA VAL A 235 -11.14 3.50 -20.23
C VAL A 235 -9.77 3.71 -19.58
N CYS A 236 -9.77 3.85 -18.26
CA CYS A 236 -8.55 3.94 -17.45
C CYS A 236 -7.94 2.55 -17.27
N HIS A 237 -6.63 2.46 -17.41
CA HIS A 237 -5.83 1.26 -17.20
C HIS A 237 -4.68 1.60 -16.25
N GLN A 238 -4.31 0.65 -15.41
CA GLN A 238 -3.23 0.84 -14.44
C GLN A 238 -2.34 -0.40 -14.34
N ILE A 239 -1.08 -0.16 -14.04
CA ILE A 239 -0.14 -1.15 -13.51
C ILE A 239 0.31 -0.65 -12.15
N THR A 240 0.25 -1.49 -11.12
CA THR A 240 0.65 -1.14 -9.75
C THR A 240 1.71 -2.08 -9.23
N SER A 241 2.69 -1.55 -8.50
CA SER A 241 3.65 -2.35 -7.76
C SER A 241 2.97 -3.17 -6.66
N LYS A 242 3.75 -4.11 -6.10
CA LYS A 242 3.50 -4.67 -4.77
C LYS A 242 3.49 -3.56 -3.71
N TYR A 243 2.96 -3.87 -2.52
CA TYR A 243 3.00 -2.96 -1.39
C TYR A 243 4.46 -2.59 -1.10
N SER A 244 4.75 -1.30 -1.07
CA SER A 244 6.07 -0.76 -0.79
C SER A 244 5.93 0.55 -0.03
N TYR A 245 6.65 0.67 1.08
CA TYR A 245 6.81 1.94 1.76
C TYR A 245 7.47 2.98 0.82
N PRO A 246 7.26 4.29 1.10
CA PRO A 246 7.88 5.37 0.35
C PRO A 246 9.41 5.24 0.40
N GLN A 247 10.02 4.93 -0.73
CA GLN A 247 11.47 4.80 -0.86
C GLN A 247 11.96 5.40 -2.19
N TYR A 248 13.28 5.59 -2.29
CA TYR A 248 13.85 5.97 -3.58
C TYR A 248 13.71 4.81 -4.55
N THR A 249 13.13 5.09 -5.72
CA THR A 249 12.80 4.06 -6.70
C THR A 249 12.95 4.61 -8.12
N ASN A 250 13.40 3.74 -9.01
CA ASN A 250 13.43 3.96 -10.44
C ASN A 250 12.21 3.27 -11.08
N ILE A 251 11.32 4.04 -11.71
CA ILE A 251 10.20 3.51 -12.49
C ILE A 251 10.50 3.66 -13.98
N THR A 252 10.46 2.55 -14.71
CA THR A 252 10.66 2.52 -16.16
C THR A 252 9.45 1.91 -16.85
N ILE A 253 8.82 2.66 -17.75
CA ILE A 253 7.69 2.21 -18.58
C ILE A 253 8.18 2.04 -20.01
N THR A 254 8.07 0.86 -20.58
CA THR A 254 8.39 0.61 -21.99
C THR A 254 7.15 0.22 -22.76
N PHE A 255 7.02 0.72 -23.99
CA PHE A 255 5.98 0.29 -24.91
C PHE A 255 6.60 -0.06 -26.26
N ASP A 256 6.41 -1.31 -26.67
CA ASP A 256 6.73 -1.82 -28.00
C ASP A 256 5.44 -1.84 -28.82
N LYS A 257 5.35 -0.97 -29.83
CA LYS A 257 4.17 -0.85 -30.68
C LYS A 257 3.97 -2.07 -31.58
N SER A 258 5.06 -2.67 -32.04
CA SER A 258 5.03 -3.80 -32.97
C SER A 258 4.42 -5.02 -32.30
N ASN A 259 4.84 -5.27 -31.06
CA ASN A 259 4.30 -6.36 -30.23
C ASN A 259 3.05 -5.96 -29.43
N ARG A 260 2.76 -4.65 -29.37
CA ARG A 260 1.71 -4.05 -28.53
C ARG A 260 1.89 -4.41 -27.06
N THR A 261 3.13 -4.37 -26.59
CA THR A 261 3.50 -4.80 -25.24
C THR A 261 3.90 -3.58 -24.42
N LEU A 262 3.17 -3.33 -23.32
CA LEU A 262 3.50 -2.32 -22.32
C LEU A 262 4.09 -3.04 -21.10
N GLN A 263 5.22 -2.57 -20.58
CA GLN A 263 5.83 -3.11 -19.37
C GLN A 263 6.12 -1.99 -18.39
N MET A 264 5.87 -2.25 -17.10
CA MET A 264 6.37 -1.43 -16.01
C MET A 264 7.48 -2.20 -15.29
N HIS A 265 8.59 -1.52 -15.07
CA HIS A 265 9.70 -2.02 -14.25
C HIS A 265 9.91 -1.10 -13.05
N GLN A 266 10.24 -1.69 -11.91
CA GLN A 266 10.65 -1.02 -10.69
C GLN A 266 12.05 -1.49 -10.32
N ASP A 267 12.99 -0.57 -10.19
CA ASP A 267 14.37 -0.87 -9.75
C ASP A 267 15.03 -1.98 -10.60
N GLY A 268 14.83 -1.90 -11.93
CA GLY A 268 15.35 -2.87 -12.89
C GLY A 268 14.53 -4.16 -13.02
N GLN A 269 13.58 -4.42 -12.13
CA GLN A 269 12.75 -5.64 -12.13
C GLN A 269 11.40 -5.42 -12.80
N LEU A 270 10.96 -6.40 -13.60
CA LEU A 270 9.64 -6.35 -14.24
C LEU A 270 8.54 -6.50 -13.17
N ILE A 271 7.58 -5.57 -13.17
CA ILE A 271 6.38 -5.63 -12.32
C ILE A 271 5.25 -6.34 -13.05
N GLU A 272 4.88 -5.82 -14.22
CA GLU A 272 3.78 -6.37 -15.02
C GLU A 272 4.02 -6.10 -16.51
N GLU A 273 3.49 -7.00 -17.34
CA GLU A 273 3.43 -6.87 -18.79
C GLU A 273 1.97 -6.92 -19.25
N GLN A 274 1.53 -5.91 -19.98
CA GLN A 274 0.17 -5.79 -20.51
C GLN A 274 0.16 -5.77 -22.04
N ASN A 275 -0.77 -6.53 -22.63
CA ASN A 275 -1.03 -6.47 -24.06
C ASN A 275 -2.02 -5.33 -24.39
N ILE A 276 -1.56 -4.35 -25.14
CA ILE A 276 -2.30 -3.15 -25.49
C ILE A 276 -3.21 -3.40 -26.68
N ARG A 277 -4.50 -3.63 -26.40
CA ARG A 277 -5.52 -3.88 -27.44
C ARG A 277 -5.96 -2.62 -28.18
N ARG A 278 -5.82 -1.45 -27.55
CA ARG A 278 -6.27 -0.16 -28.06
C ARG A 278 -5.19 0.88 -27.87
N SER A 279 -5.07 1.78 -28.83
CA SER A 279 -4.19 2.95 -28.76
C SER A 279 -4.44 3.81 -27.52
N PHE A 280 -3.37 4.35 -26.96
CA PHE A 280 -3.39 5.36 -25.90
C PHE A 280 -4.18 6.60 -26.35
N LEU A 281 -4.90 7.20 -25.40
CA LEU A 281 -5.51 8.51 -25.54
C LEU A 281 -4.43 9.58 -25.35
N ASP A 282 -3.92 10.06 -26.47
CA ASP A 282 -2.95 11.14 -26.50
C ASP A 282 -3.67 12.45 -26.86
N THR A 283 -3.82 13.34 -25.88
CA THR A 283 -4.51 14.63 -26.07
C THR A 283 -3.61 15.71 -26.67
N LYS A 284 -2.36 15.38 -27.03
CA LYS A 284 -1.39 16.28 -27.67
C LYS A 284 -1.21 17.62 -26.93
N LYS A 285 -1.20 17.57 -25.60
CA LYS A 285 -0.87 18.74 -24.78
C LYS A 285 0.53 19.20 -25.08
N ALA A 286 0.72 20.51 -25.12
CA ALA A 286 2.02 21.14 -25.34
C ALA A 286 3.02 20.87 -24.21
N TRP A 287 2.52 20.53 -23.03
CA TRP A 287 3.31 20.36 -21.81
C TRP A 287 3.02 19.03 -21.14
N PHE A 288 4.04 18.47 -20.53
CA PHE A 288 3.92 17.45 -19.48
C PHE A 288 4.51 18.03 -18.19
N TYR A 289 4.17 17.42 -17.07
CA TYR A 289 4.61 17.92 -15.76
C TYR A 289 5.40 16.87 -15.00
N LEU A 290 6.35 17.33 -14.20
CA LEU A 290 6.96 16.56 -13.13
C LEU A 290 6.51 17.14 -11.79
N GLY A 291 5.94 16.28 -10.96
CA GLY A 291 5.43 16.63 -9.63
C GLY A 291 4.05 17.26 -9.56
N LEU A 292 3.26 17.20 -10.64
CA LEU A 292 1.89 17.72 -10.70
C LEU A 292 1.08 16.88 -11.67
N GLY A 293 -0.18 16.55 -11.33
CA GLY A 293 -1.09 15.86 -12.26
C GLY A 293 -1.55 16.78 -13.39
N ASP A 294 -2.18 17.90 -13.05
CA ASP A 294 -2.57 18.95 -13.99
C ASP A 294 -2.67 20.28 -13.25
N LYS A 295 -2.68 21.41 -13.96
CA LYS A 295 -2.86 22.77 -13.41
C LYS A 295 -4.32 23.06 -13.03
N ARG A 296 -5.12 22.02 -12.74
CA ARG A 296 -6.51 22.15 -12.28
C ARG A 296 -6.52 22.75 -10.89
N THR A 297 -7.59 23.45 -10.53
CA THR A 297 -7.78 23.93 -9.15
C THR A 297 -8.22 22.80 -8.22
N GLU A 298 -9.02 21.88 -8.76
CA GLU A 298 -9.53 20.68 -8.08
C GLU A 298 -8.66 19.47 -8.47
N ASP A 299 -8.41 18.58 -7.50
CA ASP A 299 -7.61 17.35 -7.67
C ASP A 299 -6.26 17.55 -8.40
N ARG A 300 -5.39 18.39 -7.82
CA ARG A 300 -4.08 18.72 -8.40
C ARG A 300 -3.12 17.54 -8.50
N LYS A 301 -3.32 16.50 -7.68
CA LYS A 301 -2.43 15.33 -7.53
C LYS A 301 -0.96 15.73 -7.37
N SER A 302 -0.70 16.76 -6.56
CA SER A 302 0.65 17.29 -6.38
C SER A 302 1.58 16.25 -5.75
N PHE A 303 2.82 16.23 -6.20
CA PHE A 303 3.84 15.37 -5.61
C PHE A 303 4.60 16.09 -4.50
N ARG A 304 4.74 15.40 -3.38
CA ARG A 304 5.65 15.79 -2.31
C ARG A 304 6.74 14.74 -2.19
N GLY A 305 7.99 15.18 -2.35
CA GLY A 305 9.13 14.29 -2.33
C GLY A 305 10.27 14.77 -3.22
N PHE A 306 11.21 13.88 -3.46
CA PHE A 306 12.41 14.13 -4.23
C PHE A 306 12.31 13.56 -5.65
N ILE A 307 12.76 14.31 -6.66
CA ILE A 307 12.95 13.82 -8.02
C ILE A 307 14.41 14.00 -8.40
N ASN A 308 15.05 12.93 -8.84
CA ASN A 308 16.46 12.92 -9.24
C ASN A 308 16.63 13.18 -10.72
N GLU A 309 15.94 12.42 -11.56
CA GLU A 309 16.04 12.53 -13.01
C GLU A 309 14.78 12.03 -13.71
N PHE A 310 14.59 12.50 -14.94
CA PHE A 310 13.57 12.05 -15.88
C PHE A 310 14.19 11.85 -17.27
N ALA A 311 13.84 10.76 -17.93
CA ALA A 311 14.32 10.46 -19.27
C ALA A 311 13.25 9.85 -20.17
N TYR A 312 13.34 10.14 -21.47
CA TYR A 312 12.49 9.58 -22.50
C TYR A 312 13.31 9.12 -23.71
N TRP A 313 13.07 7.90 -24.15
CA TRP A 313 13.62 7.34 -25.40
C TRP A 313 12.50 7.08 -26.40
N ASP A 314 12.79 7.30 -27.67
CA ASP A 314 11.90 6.97 -28.79
C ASP A 314 11.97 5.49 -29.21
N LYS A 315 12.33 4.60 -28.28
CA LYS A 315 12.36 3.14 -28.44
C LYS A 315 12.00 2.43 -27.12
N PRO A 316 11.50 1.19 -27.17
CA PRO A 316 11.48 0.32 -25.99
C PRO A 316 12.91 -0.10 -25.62
N LEU A 317 13.32 0.16 -24.39
CA LEU A 317 14.54 -0.40 -23.81
C LEU A 317 14.37 -1.89 -23.54
N GLN A 318 15.43 -2.67 -23.72
CA GLN A 318 15.44 -4.09 -23.39
C GLN A 318 15.63 -4.32 -21.88
N ARG A 319 15.19 -5.46 -21.35
CA ARG A 319 15.24 -5.75 -19.91
C ARG A 319 16.65 -5.63 -19.31
N ASN A 320 17.68 -6.07 -20.03
CA ASN A 320 19.08 -5.93 -19.61
C ASN A 320 19.53 -4.46 -19.55
N GLU A 321 19.08 -3.61 -20.49
CA GLU A 321 19.36 -2.16 -20.44
C GLU A 321 18.71 -1.51 -19.21
N ILE A 322 17.47 -1.89 -18.88
CA ILE A 322 16.73 -1.34 -17.74
C ILE A 322 17.39 -1.77 -16.42
N GLN A 323 17.85 -3.03 -16.33
CA GLN A 323 18.62 -3.52 -15.18
C GLN A 323 19.95 -2.77 -15.03
N GLU A 324 20.66 -2.56 -16.13
CA GLU A 324 21.94 -1.85 -16.14
C GLU A 324 21.82 -0.39 -15.68
N ILE A 325 20.82 0.34 -16.17
CA ILE A 325 20.55 1.73 -15.72
C ILE A 325 20.35 1.78 -14.20
N HIS A 326 19.66 0.78 -13.62
CA HIS A 326 19.45 0.72 -12.17
C HIS A 326 20.74 0.34 -11.40
N GLN A 327 21.55 -0.58 -11.92
CA GLN A 327 22.75 -1.08 -11.24
C GLN A 327 23.93 -0.11 -11.31
N SER A 328 24.08 0.59 -12.42
CA SER A 328 25.23 1.44 -12.73
C SER A 328 24.94 2.93 -12.46
N GLN A 329 24.38 3.22 -11.27
CA GLN A 329 24.04 4.58 -10.86
C GLN A 329 25.28 5.49 -10.87
N GLY A 330 25.21 6.58 -11.62
CA GLY A 330 26.29 7.56 -11.75
C GLY A 330 26.82 7.72 -13.18
N PHE A 331 26.58 6.74 -14.07
CA PHE A 331 26.82 6.94 -15.49
C PHE A 331 25.72 7.79 -16.12
N SER A 332 26.11 8.74 -16.97
CA SER A 332 25.17 9.55 -17.74
C SER A 332 24.50 8.72 -18.84
N LEU A 333 23.17 8.85 -18.97
CA LEU A 333 22.37 8.21 -20.02
C LEU A 333 22.73 8.68 -21.45
N LEU A 334 23.54 9.73 -21.58
CA LEU A 334 24.08 10.24 -22.85
C LEU A 334 25.11 9.29 -23.50
N ASN A 335 25.71 8.40 -22.73
CA ASN A 335 26.71 7.45 -23.23
C ASN A 335 26.17 6.03 -23.13
N SER A 336 26.45 5.20 -24.13
CA SER A 336 26.26 3.75 -23.99
C SER A 336 27.37 3.21 -23.08
N TYR A 337 27.02 2.31 -22.16
CA TYR A 337 27.94 1.67 -21.21
C TYR A 337 27.40 0.30 -20.84
N GLU A 338 28.31 -0.65 -20.61
CA GLU A 338 27.96 -2.02 -20.20
C GLU A 338 26.84 -2.62 -21.07
N GLN A 339 25.69 -2.97 -20.48
CA GLN A 339 24.52 -3.46 -21.23
C GLN A 339 23.63 -2.36 -21.80
N TYR A 340 23.71 -1.11 -21.33
CA TYR A 340 22.93 0.01 -21.84
C TYR A 340 23.50 0.54 -23.16
N ASN A 341 22.71 0.46 -24.24
CA ASN A 341 23.16 0.87 -25.57
C ASN A 341 22.13 1.70 -26.36
N SER A 342 21.29 2.44 -25.65
CA SER A 342 20.20 3.23 -26.24
C SER A 342 20.41 4.73 -26.18
N SER A 343 21.62 5.20 -25.88
CA SER A 343 21.96 6.63 -25.79
C SER A 343 21.54 7.45 -27.01
N LYS A 344 21.65 6.92 -28.23
CA LYS A 344 21.24 7.60 -29.48
C LYS A 344 19.73 7.82 -29.62
N ASN A 345 18.93 7.07 -28.87
CA ASN A 345 17.47 7.14 -28.86
C ASN A 345 16.93 8.04 -27.74
N LEU A 346 17.79 8.52 -26.85
CA LEU A 346 17.42 9.43 -25.78
C LEU A 346 17.02 10.79 -26.38
N LYS A 347 15.81 11.26 -26.08
CA LYS A 347 15.24 12.51 -26.61
C LYS A 347 15.02 13.58 -25.55
N ILE A 348 14.72 13.16 -24.32
CA ILE A 348 14.62 14.05 -23.16
C ILE A 348 15.49 13.45 -22.08
N TYR A 349 16.34 14.26 -21.47
CA TYR A 349 17.07 13.87 -20.28
C TYR A 349 17.25 15.03 -19.32
N TYR A 350 16.45 15.04 -18.26
CA TYR A 350 16.57 15.98 -17.16
C TYR A 350 17.27 15.30 -16.00
N ASP A 351 18.57 15.55 -15.81
CA ASP A 351 19.26 15.28 -14.55
C ASP A 351 19.23 16.59 -13.72
N PHE A 352 18.48 16.56 -12.61
CA PHE A 352 18.23 17.75 -11.81
C PHE A 352 19.45 18.26 -11.04
N LYS A 353 20.60 17.57 -11.10
CA LYS A 353 21.89 18.13 -10.66
C LYS A 353 22.31 19.37 -11.47
N HIS A 354 21.76 19.54 -12.68
CA HIS A 354 22.10 20.63 -13.60
C HIS A 354 21.07 21.77 -13.61
N ILE A 355 20.12 21.80 -12.67
CA ILE A 355 19.15 22.88 -12.52
C ILE A 355 19.85 24.22 -12.25
N LYS A 356 19.30 25.31 -12.82
CA LYS A 356 19.72 26.68 -12.53
C LYS A 356 18.52 27.47 -12.00
N LEU A 357 18.56 27.83 -10.74
CA LEU A 357 17.55 28.73 -10.15
C LEU A 357 17.80 30.18 -10.56
N GLU A 358 16.75 30.99 -10.57
CA GLU A 358 16.89 32.44 -10.76
C GLU A 358 17.54 33.09 -9.53
N ASP A 359 17.12 32.69 -8.32
CA ASP A 359 17.73 33.05 -7.04
C ASP A 359 18.16 31.79 -6.27
N ASP A 360 19.47 31.67 -6.02
CA ASP A 360 20.01 30.57 -5.22
C ASP A 360 19.41 30.58 -3.81
N TYR A 361 19.04 29.39 -3.30
CA TYR A 361 18.50 29.17 -1.96
C TYR A 361 17.13 29.80 -1.66
N LYS A 362 16.41 30.29 -2.67
CA LYS A 362 15.01 30.73 -2.54
C LYS A 362 14.03 29.74 -3.18
N TYR A 363 12.80 29.79 -2.69
CA TYR A 363 11.66 29.03 -3.20
C TYR A 363 11.14 29.61 -4.52
N ASP A 364 11.94 29.49 -5.57
CA ASP A 364 11.77 30.29 -6.79
C ASP A 364 11.69 29.46 -8.08
N THR A 365 11.51 30.17 -9.19
CA THR A 365 11.51 29.66 -10.55
C THR A 365 12.94 29.35 -11.00
N GLY A 366 13.09 28.35 -11.86
CA GLY A 366 14.39 27.93 -12.38
C GLY A 366 14.29 27.37 -13.78
N LYS A 367 15.43 27.29 -14.45
CA LYS A 367 15.58 26.70 -15.78
C LYS A 367 16.18 25.30 -15.64
N VAL A 368 15.57 24.35 -16.34
CA VAL A 368 15.98 22.95 -16.33
C VAL A 368 16.62 22.62 -17.67
N LEU A 369 17.85 22.08 -17.62
CA LEU A 369 18.62 21.70 -18.81
C LEU A 369 18.18 20.32 -19.29
N ASN A 370 17.73 20.24 -20.54
CA ASN A 370 17.63 18.96 -21.24
C ASN A 370 19.02 18.57 -21.75
N LEU A 371 19.64 17.59 -21.11
CA LEU A 371 20.98 17.11 -21.47
C LEU A 371 21.02 16.45 -22.85
N ALA A 372 19.89 15.93 -23.35
CA ALA A 372 19.84 15.28 -24.66
C ALA A 372 19.92 16.28 -25.82
N THR A 373 19.37 17.49 -25.63
CA THR A 373 19.39 18.58 -26.62
C THR A 373 20.43 19.67 -26.30
N ASN A 374 20.93 19.68 -25.06
CA ASN A 374 21.76 20.74 -24.48
C ASN A 374 21.06 22.12 -24.46
N GLU A 375 19.73 22.13 -24.27
CA GLU A 375 18.91 23.34 -24.21
C GLU A 375 18.18 23.45 -22.87
N TYR A 376 18.02 24.68 -22.37
CA TYR A 376 17.15 24.97 -21.23
C TYR A 376 15.71 25.12 -21.70
N ASP A 377 15.04 23.99 -21.88
CA ASP A 377 13.70 23.93 -22.49
C ASP A 377 12.56 23.73 -21.48
N ALA A 378 12.87 23.41 -20.22
CA ALA A 378 11.91 23.22 -19.14
C ALA A 378 12.07 24.25 -18.01
N THR A 379 10.98 24.50 -17.30
CA THR A 379 10.92 25.49 -16.21
C THR A 379 10.48 24.81 -14.92
N SER A 380 11.28 24.92 -13.86
CA SER A 380 10.89 24.54 -12.51
C SER A 380 10.22 25.71 -11.82
N TYR A 381 9.14 25.45 -11.10
CA TYR A 381 8.47 26.42 -10.24
C TYR A 381 8.63 25.95 -8.80
N HIS A 382 9.04 26.85 -7.92
CA HIS A 382 8.97 26.64 -6.47
C HIS A 382 9.62 25.31 -6.03
N SER A 383 10.82 25.04 -6.55
CA SER A 383 11.54 23.77 -6.30
C SER A 383 12.84 24.05 -5.55
N ILE A 384 13.21 23.16 -4.62
CA ILE A 384 14.44 23.32 -3.82
C ILE A 384 15.48 22.28 -4.24
N PRO A 385 16.66 22.68 -4.74
CA PRO A 385 17.78 21.78 -4.95
C PRO A 385 18.13 21.09 -3.63
N LYS A 386 18.18 19.76 -3.65
CA LYS A 386 18.40 18.96 -2.45
C LYS A 386 19.39 17.84 -2.76
N THR A 387 20.32 17.61 -1.85
CA THR A 387 21.10 16.38 -1.81
C THR A 387 20.30 15.31 -1.09
N ILE A 388 20.22 14.12 -1.65
CA ILE A 388 19.89 12.95 -0.83
C ILE A 388 21.18 12.53 -0.14
N HIS A 389 21.17 12.63 1.18
CA HIS A 389 22.20 12.09 2.06
C HIS A 389 21.51 11.24 3.12
N ASP A 390 20.64 10.33 2.66
CA ASP A 390 19.85 9.52 3.56
C ASP A 390 20.60 8.19 3.78
N ILE A 391 21.30 8.09 4.93
CA ILE A 391 21.36 6.80 5.62
C ILE A 391 20.18 6.86 6.59
N GLN A 392 19.03 6.38 6.14
CA GLN A 392 17.90 6.13 7.02
C GLN A 392 17.60 4.65 6.95
N SER A 393 18.16 3.89 7.90
CA SER A 393 17.65 2.57 8.21
C SER A 393 16.34 2.80 8.96
N LYS A 394 15.20 2.56 8.31
CA LYS A 394 13.91 2.57 9.00
C LYS A 394 13.59 1.14 9.41
N THR A 395 13.49 0.92 10.71
CA THR A 395 13.05 -0.34 11.28
C THR A 395 11.54 -0.28 11.45
N ILE A 396 10.84 -1.24 10.85
CA ILE A 396 9.41 -1.43 11.03
C ILE A 396 9.17 -2.68 11.88
N SER A 397 8.20 -2.59 12.78
CA SER A 397 7.67 -3.76 13.50
C SER A 397 6.86 -4.61 12.52
N ILE A 398 7.14 -5.91 12.48
CA ILE A 398 6.37 -6.88 11.70
C ILE A 398 5.83 -7.95 12.65
N PRO A 399 4.63 -8.50 12.43
CA PRO A 399 4.11 -9.50 13.32
C PRO A 399 4.96 -10.77 13.29
N ALA A 400 5.14 -11.40 14.45
CA ALA A 400 5.71 -12.74 14.51
C ALA A 400 4.79 -13.72 13.78
N ARG A 401 5.31 -14.46 12.80
CA ARG A 401 4.51 -15.34 11.93
C ARG A 401 4.78 -16.82 12.25
N ARG A 402 3.71 -17.61 12.30
CA ARG A 402 3.79 -19.07 12.26
C ARG A 402 3.28 -19.53 10.91
N GLN A 403 4.09 -20.27 10.16
CA GLN A 403 3.73 -20.72 8.82
C GLN A 403 2.42 -21.51 8.86
N SER A 404 1.48 -21.14 8.00
CA SER A 404 0.12 -21.68 8.04
C SER A 404 -0.55 -21.55 6.67
N THR A 405 -1.47 -22.47 6.38
CA THR A 405 -2.18 -22.52 5.10
C THR A 405 -3.68 -22.64 5.31
N PHE A 406 -4.42 -21.74 4.67
CA PHE A 406 -5.88 -21.70 4.70
C PHE A 406 -6.46 -21.82 3.29
N GLU A 407 -7.60 -22.49 3.17
CA GLU A 407 -8.46 -22.38 2.00
C GLU A 407 -9.36 -21.16 2.15
N MET A 408 -9.32 -20.25 1.16
CA MET A 408 -10.20 -19.09 1.14
C MET A 408 -11.55 -19.46 0.53
N ILE A 409 -12.64 -19.18 1.24
CA ILE A 409 -13.99 -19.26 0.68
C ILE A 409 -14.19 -18.05 -0.24
N GLU A 410 -14.46 -18.30 -1.52
CA GLU A 410 -14.69 -17.25 -2.51
C GLU A 410 -15.74 -16.24 -2.06
N HIS A 411 -15.36 -14.96 -2.09
CA HIS A 411 -16.25 -13.83 -1.88
C HIS A 411 -15.69 -12.60 -2.62
N LYS A 412 -16.54 -11.59 -2.83
CA LYS A 412 -16.10 -10.32 -3.40
C LYS A 412 -15.22 -9.58 -2.38
N SER A 413 -14.09 -9.03 -2.82
CA SER A 413 -13.26 -8.16 -1.97
C SER A 413 -14.09 -6.96 -1.48
N GLU A 414 -13.90 -6.60 -0.22
CA GLU A 414 -14.51 -5.42 0.43
C GLU A 414 -13.48 -4.32 0.76
N GLY A 415 -12.19 -4.54 0.43
CA GLY A 415 -11.08 -3.61 0.68
C GLY A 415 -10.71 -2.77 -0.56
N TYR A 416 -9.41 -2.72 -0.88
CA TYR A 416 -8.91 -2.09 -2.11
C TYR A 416 -9.28 -2.93 -3.34
N PHE A 417 -9.85 -2.29 -4.35
CA PHE A 417 -10.12 -2.90 -5.66
C PHE A 417 -10.04 -1.83 -6.75
N GLU A 418 -9.34 -2.12 -7.85
CA GLU A 418 -9.28 -1.27 -9.05
C GLU A 418 -8.91 0.21 -8.82
N GLY A 419 -8.03 0.51 -7.87
CA GLY A 419 -7.51 1.89 -7.68
C GLY A 419 -8.22 2.71 -6.62
N GLY A 420 -9.18 2.14 -5.89
CA GLY A 420 -9.90 2.84 -4.82
C GLY A 420 -10.30 1.94 -3.66
N TRP A 421 -10.70 2.57 -2.55
CA TRP A 421 -11.44 1.89 -1.49
C TRP A 421 -12.89 1.65 -1.95
N LYS A 422 -13.43 0.48 -1.61
CA LYS A 422 -14.84 0.18 -1.93
C LYS A 422 -15.85 0.93 -1.06
N SER A 423 -15.45 1.42 0.10
CA SER A 423 -16.33 2.11 1.05
C SER A 423 -15.69 3.38 1.61
N GLU A 424 -16.52 4.42 1.79
CA GLU A 424 -16.14 5.67 2.45
C GLU A 424 -15.61 5.44 3.87
N SER A 425 -16.18 4.47 4.59
CA SER A 425 -15.72 4.08 5.93
C SER A 425 -14.26 3.63 5.94
N THR A 426 -13.78 2.94 4.90
CA THR A 426 -12.37 2.54 4.84
C THR A 426 -11.43 3.72 4.63
N ARG A 427 -11.88 4.76 3.91
CA ARG A 427 -11.14 6.02 3.77
C ARG A 427 -11.06 6.76 5.10
N LEU A 428 -12.14 6.83 5.86
CA LEU A 428 -12.13 7.42 7.21
C LEU A 428 -11.17 6.65 8.14
N ASN A 429 -11.14 5.32 8.04
CA ASN A 429 -10.21 4.49 8.81
C ASN A 429 -8.74 4.74 8.43
N GLN A 430 -8.46 4.95 7.14
CA GLN A 430 -7.13 5.36 6.66
C GLN A 430 -6.73 6.72 7.24
N LEU A 431 -7.61 7.71 7.17
CA LEU A 431 -7.38 9.06 7.72
C LEU A 431 -7.06 8.99 9.21
N ARG A 432 -7.87 8.26 9.99
CA ARG A 432 -7.62 8.01 11.42
C ARG A 432 -6.25 7.39 11.65
N PHE A 433 -5.92 6.33 10.91
CA PHE A 433 -4.65 5.62 11.11
C PHE A 433 -3.42 6.49 10.82
N TYR A 434 -3.41 7.22 9.70
CA TYR A 434 -2.27 8.06 9.34
C TYR A 434 -2.15 9.33 10.18
N ASN A 435 -3.26 9.98 10.52
CA ASN A 435 -3.21 11.26 11.21
C ASN A 435 -3.09 11.10 12.74
N GLU A 436 -3.73 10.08 13.32
CA GLU A 436 -3.80 9.88 14.77
C GLU A 436 -2.88 8.74 15.23
N ILE A 437 -2.93 7.58 14.58
CA ILE A 437 -2.27 6.37 15.12
C ILE A 437 -0.76 6.33 14.81
N LEU A 438 -0.35 6.60 13.57
CA LEU A 438 1.04 6.49 13.14
C LEU A 438 2.01 7.45 13.86
N ASN A 439 1.50 8.52 14.48
CA ASN A 439 2.29 9.48 15.26
C ASN A 439 2.47 9.05 16.74
N ASN A 440 2.29 7.77 17.07
CA ASN A 440 2.33 7.19 18.43
C ASN A 440 1.28 7.77 19.39
N GLU A 441 0.10 8.10 18.88
CA GLU A 441 -1.07 8.44 19.68
C GLU A 441 -2.13 7.34 19.55
N THR A 442 -1.78 6.04 19.70
CA THR A 442 -2.87 5.08 19.86
C THR A 442 -3.64 5.46 21.13
N ASN A 443 -4.96 5.55 20.99
CA ASN A 443 -5.86 5.88 22.10
C ASN A 443 -6.02 4.70 23.07
N LEU A 444 -4.98 3.87 23.27
CA LEU A 444 -5.01 2.59 23.99
C LEU A 444 -5.56 2.72 25.41
N ASP A 445 -5.29 3.82 26.11
CA ASP A 445 -5.81 4.07 27.46
C ASP A 445 -7.33 4.38 27.45
N SER A 446 -7.84 4.93 26.36
CA SER A 446 -9.23 5.44 26.23
C SER A 446 -10.12 4.64 25.26
N ASP A 447 -9.56 3.69 24.52
CA ASP A 447 -10.26 2.93 23.48
C ASP A 447 -9.81 1.47 23.44
N GLY A 448 -10.74 0.56 23.74
CA GLY A 448 -10.50 -0.88 23.65
C GLY A 448 -11.41 -1.70 24.58
N LEU A 449 -10.87 -2.75 25.20
CA LEU A 449 -11.59 -3.60 26.15
C LEU A 449 -12.17 -2.81 27.34
N SER A 450 -11.46 -1.78 27.81
CA SER A 450 -11.87 -0.92 28.93
C SER A 450 -13.10 -0.06 28.62
N THR A 451 -13.35 0.25 27.35
CA THR A 451 -14.47 1.10 26.90
C THR A 451 -15.52 0.37 26.07
N LEU A 452 -15.47 -0.97 26.05
CA LEU A 452 -16.34 -1.82 25.26
C LEU A 452 -17.81 -1.71 25.68
N LYS A 453 -18.63 -1.05 24.85
CA LYS A 453 -20.09 -0.90 25.02
C LYS A 453 -20.85 -1.63 23.94
N TYR A 454 -21.83 -2.46 24.32
CA TYR A 454 -22.72 -3.16 23.41
C TYR A 454 -23.98 -3.65 24.16
N THR A 455 -25.05 -3.96 23.41
CA THR A 455 -26.26 -4.60 23.94
C THR A 455 -26.31 -6.05 23.51
N LYS A 456 -26.34 -6.98 24.46
CA LYS A 456 -26.53 -8.41 24.16
C LYS A 456 -27.98 -8.68 23.75
N VAL A 457 -28.19 -9.20 22.55
CA VAL A 457 -29.52 -9.60 22.04
C VAL A 457 -29.82 -11.05 22.42
N SER A 458 -28.89 -11.96 22.15
CA SER A 458 -29.04 -13.39 22.47
C SER A 458 -27.68 -14.03 22.77
N LEU A 459 -27.73 -15.16 23.47
CA LEU A 459 -26.57 -16.01 23.72
C LEU A 459 -27.06 -17.46 23.71
N THR A 460 -26.53 -18.26 22.80
CA THR A 460 -26.76 -19.70 22.73
C THR A 460 -25.43 -20.40 22.95
N SER A 461 -25.36 -21.32 23.91
CA SER A 461 -24.20 -22.17 24.12
C SER A 461 -24.61 -23.64 24.06
N GLN A 462 -23.90 -24.43 23.25
CA GLN A 462 -24.10 -25.87 23.12
C GLN A 462 -22.74 -26.56 22.97
N GLY A 463 -22.38 -27.42 23.93
CA GLY A 463 -21.08 -28.09 23.93
C GLY A 463 -19.92 -27.08 23.90
N LYS A 464 -19.02 -27.24 22.92
CA LYS A 464 -17.87 -26.36 22.67
C LYS A 464 -18.22 -25.09 21.85
N TYR A 465 -19.50 -24.83 21.60
CA TYR A 465 -19.94 -23.75 20.71
C TYR A 465 -20.73 -22.69 21.49
N SER A 466 -20.39 -21.42 21.26
CA SER A 466 -21.12 -20.26 21.77
C SER A 466 -21.42 -19.30 20.61
N PHE A 467 -22.68 -18.92 20.44
CA PHE A 467 -23.12 -17.90 19.50
C PHE A 467 -23.73 -16.73 20.26
N ILE A 468 -23.18 -15.54 20.06
CA ILE A 468 -23.61 -14.31 20.72
C ILE A 468 -24.13 -13.36 19.64
N SER A 469 -25.35 -12.88 19.78
CA SER A 469 -25.87 -11.82 18.92
C SER A 469 -25.89 -10.51 19.70
N VAL A 470 -25.35 -9.45 19.12
CA VAL A 470 -25.18 -8.14 19.77
C VAL A 470 -25.63 -6.99 18.88
N LYS A 471 -25.97 -5.86 19.51
CA LYS A 471 -26.07 -4.54 18.88
C LYS A 471 -24.95 -3.65 19.42
N LEU A 472 -24.26 -2.94 18.54
CA LEU A 472 -23.05 -2.16 18.85
C LEU A 472 -23.32 -0.70 19.15
#